data_AF-A0A970L4M5-F1
#
_entry.id   AF-A0A970L4M5-F1
#
_cell.length_a   1.000
_cell.length_b   1.000
_cell.length_c   1.000
_cell.angle_alpha   90.00
_cell.angle_beta   90.00
_cell.angle_gamma   90.00
#
_symmetry.space_group_name_H-M   'P 1'
#
loop_
_entity.id
_entity.type
_entity.pdbx_description
1 polymer ?
#
loop_
_entity_poly.entity_id
_entity_poly.type
_entity_poly.pdbx_seq_one_letter_code
_entity_poly.pdbx_strand_id
1 'polypeptide(L)'
;MIHLSKCLICDSENISNYLECRDHFLSGEIFELYLCGSCGFLFTQDHPSEKESAGYYDSDEYASHNSGSTGFFNTIYRLARKIMLAGKRRLVFRTTGMKSGRLLDIGSGSGHFLSEMKNAGWDVRGIEISDKARSISEKL
;
A
#
# COMPACT_ATOMS: atom_id res chain seq x y z
N MET A 1 -5.86 6.04 18.40
CA MET A 1 -6.97 5.41 17.64
C MET A 1 -8.02 6.45 17.26
N ILE A 2 -8.66 6.30 16.10
CA ILE A 2 -9.73 7.17 15.60
C ILE A 2 -11.03 6.38 15.61
N HIS A 3 -11.97 6.84 16.44
CA HIS A 3 -13.30 6.25 16.53
C HIS A 3 -14.25 6.89 15.52
N LEU A 4 -15.05 6.08 14.82
CA LEU A 4 -15.98 6.53 13.79
C LEU A 4 -17.42 6.30 14.24
N SER A 5 -18.20 7.38 14.30
CA SER A 5 -19.66 7.32 14.54
C SER A 5 -20.48 7.29 13.25
N LYS A 6 -19.83 7.40 12.08
CA LYS A 6 -20.45 7.48 10.75
C LYS A 6 -19.63 6.71 9.72
N CYS A 7 -20.29 6.26 8.67
CA CYS A 7 -19.65 5.59 7.54
C CYS A 7 -18.75 6.56 6.73
N LEU A 8 -17.50 6.17 6.50
CA LEU A 8 -16.50 6.94 5.73
C LEU A 8 -16.87 7.20 4.26
N ILE A 9 -17.84 6.47 3.71
CA ILE A 9 -18.20 6.53 2.28
C ILE A 9 -19.50 7.29 2.03
N CYS A 10 -20.47 7.20 2.95
CA CYS A 10 -21.82 7.75 2.74
C CYS A 10 -22.36 8.56 3.93
N ASP A 11 -21.56 8.80 4.96
CA ASP A 11 -21.91 9.55 6.18
C ASP A 11 -23.10 9.01 7.00
N SER A 12 -23.62 7.84 6.65
CA SER A 12 -24.69 7.19 7.41
C SER A 12 -24.24 6.80 8.82
N GLU A 13 -25.13 6.99 9.79
CA GLU A 13 -24.99 6.54 11.18
C GLU A 13 -25.41 5.07 11.36
N ASN A 14 -25.95 4.43 10.32
CA ASN A 14 -26.33 3.02 10.32
C ASN A 14 -25.08 2.13 10.18
N ILE A 15 -24.23 2.13 11.21
CA ILE A 15 -23.03 1.30 11.32
C ILE A 15 -23.16 0.37 12.52
N SER A 16 -22.67 -0.85 12.39
CA SER A 16 -22.70 -1.84 13.46
C SER A 16 -21.46 -2.74 13.41
N ASN A 17 -21.01 -3.20 14.58
CA ASN A 17 -20.00 -4.26 14.66
C ASN A 17 -20.47 -5.49 13.85
N TYR A 18 -19.57 -6.03 13.04
CA TYR A 18 -19.85 -7.14 12.13
C TYR A 18 -18.98 -8.35 12.44
N LEU A 19 -17.67 -8.17 12.62
CA LEU A 19 -16.73 -9.23 12.98
C LEU A 19 -15.49 -8.68 13.65
N GLU A 20 -14.75 -9.57 14.31
CA GLU A 20 -13.44 -9.29 14.89
C GLU A 20 -12.35 -10.04 14.11
N CYS A 21 -11.26 -9.35 13.78
CA CYS A 21 -10.09 -9.91 13.10
C CYS A 21 -8.85 -9.78 13.97
N ARG A 22 -8.12 -10.89 14.18
CA ARG A 22 -6.81 -10.83 14.81
C ARG A 22 -5.71 -10.63 13.77
N ASP A 23 -4.82 -9.67 14.00
CA ASP A 23 -3.60 -9.51 13.22
C ASP A 23 -2.58 -10.57 13.66
N HIS A 24 -2.39 -11.59 12.82
CA HIS A 24 -1.38 -12.63 13.03
C HIS A 24 -0.02 -12.30 12.43
N PHE A 25 0.10 -11.19 11.71
CA PHE A 25 1.31 -10.82 10.99
C PHE A 25 2.25 -9.99 11.87
N LEU A 26 1.75 -8.95 12.54
CA LEU A 26 2.61 -8.01 13.26
C LEU A 26 2.24 -7.82 14.74
N SER A 27 1.04 -7.31 15.00
CA SER A 27 0.67 -6.74 16.31
C SER A 27 0.05 -7.74 17.28
N GLY A 28 -0.60 -8.80 16.78
CA GLY A 28 -1.41 -9.70 17.61
C GLY A 28 -2.74 -9.09 18.08
N GLU A 29 -3.02 -7.82 17.70
CA GLU A 29 -4.19 -7.06 18.13
C GLU A 29 -5.48 -7.59 17.48
N ILE A 30 -6.61 -7.31 18.12
CA ILE A 30 -7.93 -7.59 17.58
C ILE A 30 -8.49 -6.29 17.04
N PHE A 31 -8.85 -6.31 15.76
CA PHE A 31 -9.48 -5.22 15.04
C PHE A 31 -10.96 -5.55 14.84
N GLU A 32 -11.83 -4.66 15.31
CA GLU A 32 -13.26 -4.74 15.05
C GLU A 32 -13.56 -4.20 13.65
N LEU A 33 -14.35 -4.92 12.86
CA LEU A 33 -14.88 -4.44 11.59
C LEU A 33 -16.34 -4.06 11.74
N TYR A 34 -16.68 -2.85 11.27
CA TYR A 34 -18.04 -2.32 11.27
C TYR A 34 -18.59 -2.30 9.85
N LEU A 35 -19.83 -2.74 9.69
CA LEU A 35 -20.57 -2.73 8.43
C LEU A 35 -21.54 -1.56 8.41
N CYS A 36 -21.51 -0.77 7.34
CA CYS A 36 -22.54 0.22 7.06
C CYS A 36 -23.78 -0.46 6.45
N GLY A 37 -24.90 -0.45 7.16
CA GLY A 37 -26.17 -0.98 6.69
C GLY A 37 -26.82 -0.18 5.56
N SER A 38 -26.33 1.03 5.26
CA SER A 38 -26.83 1.86 4.15
C SER A 38 -26.14 1.59 2.82
N CYS A 39 -24.80 1.47 2.80
CA CYS A 39 -24.04 1.30 1.56
C CYS A 39 -23.25 -0.03 1.48
N GLY A 40 -23.25 -0.83 2.54
CA GLY A 40 -22.53 -2.10 2.60
C GLY A 40 -21.01 -1.98 2.78
N PHE A 41 -20.48 -0.77 3.00
CA PHE A 41 -19.05 -0.59 3.23
C PHE A 41 -18.63 -1.19 4.58
N LEU A 42 -17.61 -2.05 4.55
CA LEU A 42 -17.00 -2.66 5.73
C LEU A 42 -15.67 -1.96 6.03
N PHE A 43 -15.46 -1.55 7.27
CA PHE A 43 -14.26 -0.81 7.67
C PHE A 43 -13.81 -1.17 9.09
N THR A 44 -12.53 -0.99 9.37
CA THR A 44 -11.97 -1.17 10.71
C THR A 44 -12.38 -0.01 11.62
N GLN A 45 -13.01 -0.32 12.73
CA GLN A 45 -13.32 0.63 13.79
C GLN A 45 -12.10 0.86 14.67
N ASP A 46 -12.00 2.06 15.27
CA ASP A 46 -10.90 2.44 16.16
C ASP A 46 -9.52 2.28 15.50
N HIS A 47 -9.44 2.54 14.19
CA HIS A 47 -8.20 2.38 13.44
C HIS A 47 -7.09 3.30 13.98
N PRO A 48 -5.82 2.93 13.85
CA PRO A 48 -4.71 3.74 14.32
C PRO A 48 -4.73 5.13 13.66
N SER A 49 -4.39 6.16 14.45
CA SER A 49 -4.14 7.50 13.92
C SER A 49 -2.88 7.48 13.06
N GLU A 50 -2.67 8.50 12.22
CA GLU A 50 -1.48 8.58 11.36
C GLU A 50 -0.15 8.39 12.12
N LYS A 51 -0.06 8.91 13.36
CA LYS A 51 1.13 8.75 14.22
C LYS A 51 1.33 7.30 14.70
N GLU A 52 0.24 6.60 15.00
CA GLU A 52 0.27 5.20 15.44
C GLU A 52 0.47 4.25 14.25
N SER A 53 -0.07 4.61 13.09
CA SER A 53 0.01 3.83 11.85
C SER A 53 1.44 3.58 11.41
N ALA A 54 2.37 4.51 11.70
CA ALA A 54 3.79 4.36 11.39
C ALA A 54 4.38 3.02 11.87
N GLY A 55 3.98 2.54 13.05
CA GLY A 55 4.45 1.27 13.61
C GLY A 55 4.10 0.05 12.74
N TYR A 56 3.00 0.09 11.99
CA TYR A 56 2.62 -0.99 11.06
C TYR A 56 3.44 -0.97 9.76
N TYR A 57 4.15 0.13 9.48
CA TYR A 57 5.05 0.27 8.32
C TYR A 57 6.53 0.07 8.65
N ASP A 58 6.87 0.02 9.94
CA ASP A 58 8.26 -0.06 10.43
C ASP A 58 8.79 -1.50 10.58
N SER A 59 7.98 -2.52 10.32
CA SER A 59 8.45 -3.90 10.47
C SER A 59 9.46 -4.30 9.40
N ASP A 60 10.52 -4.99 9.82
CA ASP A 60 11.53 -5.54 8.91
C ASP A 60 10.93 -6.56 7.93
N GLU A 61 9.81 -7.19 8.28
CA GLU A 61 9.05 -8.09 7.40
C GLU A 61 8.19 -7.36 6.35
N TYR A 62 7.75 -6.12 6.62
CA TYR A 62 7.08 -5.29 5.60
C TYR A 62 8.06 -4.86 4.51
N ALA A 63 9.33 -4.65 4.89
CA ALA A 63 10.43 -4.65 3.94
C ALA A 63 10.62 -6.08 3.41
N SER A 64 9.92 -6.40 2.32
CA SER A 64 10.15 -7.59 1.49
C SER A 64 11.57 -7.68 0.89
N HIS A 65 12.51 -6.89 1.41
CA HIS A 65 13.95 -7.01 1.32
C HIS A 65 14.47 -8.05 2.33
N ASN A 66 13.97 -9.28 2.25
CA ASN A 66 14.63 -10.41 2.90
C ASN A 66 15.88 -10.75 2.08
N SER A 67 16.97 -9.99 2.32
CA SER A 67 18.30 -10.17 1.76
C SER A 67 19.02 -11.45 2.26
N GLY A 68 18.30 -12.34 2.94
CA GLY A 68 18.82 -13.58 3.51
C GLY A 68 18.71 -14.82 2.61
N SER A 69 17.98 -14.78 1.49
CA SER A 69 17.87 -15.96 0.61
C SER A 69 18.86 -15.92 -0.56
N THR A 70 19.75 -16.90 -0.56
CA THR A 70 20.82 -17.18 -1.52
C THR A 70 20.37 -17.08 -2.99
N GLY A 71 21.15 -16.33 -3.78
CA GLY A 71 21.30 -16.32 -5.26
C GLY A 71 20.08 -16.54 -6.16
N PHE A 72 19.51 -17.75 -6.15
CA PHE A 72 18.50 -18.21 -7.10
C PHE A 72 17.11 -17.64 -6.82
N PHE A 73 16.64 -17.69 -5.57
CA PHE A 73 15.32 -17.18 -5.19
C PHE A 73 15.22 -15.66 -5.37
N ASN A 74 16.27 -14.92 -4.99
CA ASN A 74 16.36 -13.48 -5.24
C ASN A 74 16.30 -13.16 -6.75
N THR A 75 16.93 -13.99 -7.60
CA THR A 75 16.87 -13.80 -9.05
C THR A 75 15.46 -13.99 -9.59
N ILE A 76 14.76 -15.05 -9.16
CA ILE A 76 13.35 -15.29 -9.53
C ILE A 76 12.47 -14.14 -9.06
N TYR A 77 12.63 -13.70 -7.81
CA TYR A 77 11.87 -12.59 -7.25
C TYR A 77 12.07 -11.30 -8.06
N ARG A 78 13.33 -10.97 -8.40
CA ARG A 78 13.64 -9.81 -9.25
C ARG A 78 12.99 -9.91 -10.63
N LEU A 79 12.97 -11.11 -11.23
CA LEU A 79 12.31 -11.34 -12.51
C LEU A 79 10.79 -11.17 -12.39
N ALA A 80 10.17 -11.79 -11.40
CA ALA A 80 8.74 -11.65 -11.14
C ALA A 80 8.35 -10.19 -10.93
N ARG A 81 9.14 -9.44 -10.15
CA ARG A 81 8.96 -7.99 -9.97
C ARG A 81 9.05 -7.24 -11.29
N LYS A 82 10.05 -7.52 -12.14
CA LYS A 82 10.18 -6.88 -13.45
C LYS A 82 8.95 -7.13 -14.33
N ILE A 83 8.43 -8.36 -14.35
CA ILE A 83 7.21 -8.71 -15.11
C ILE A 83 6.01 -7.94 -14.58
N MET A 84 5.82 -7.90 -13.25
CA MET A 84 4.73 -7.18 -12.60
C MET A 84 4.78 -5.67 -12.88
N LEU A 85 5.96 -5.05 -12.79
CA LEU A 85 6.14 -3.62 -13.08
C LEU A 85 5.84 -3.27 -14.54
N ALA A 86 6.32 -4.08 -15.48
CA ALA A 86 5.97 -3.93 -16.90
C ALA A 86 4.46 -4.08 -17.14
N GLY A 87 3.80 -4.98 -16.42
CA GLY A 87 2.35 -5.13 -16.41
C GLY A 87 1.62 -3.87 -15.95
N LYS A 88 2.04 -3.28 -14.82
CA LYS A 88 1.50 -2.00 -14.30
C LYS A 88 1.68 -0.86 -15.30
N ARG A 89 2.88 -0.72 -15.89
CA ARG A 89 3.13 0.28 -16.94
C ARG A 89 2.21 0.10 -18.14
N ARG A 90 2.01 -1.16 -18.58
CA ARG A 90 1.08 -1.46 -19.68
C ARG A 90 -0.36 -1.11 -19.32
N LEU A 91 -0.78 -1.34 -18.07
CA LEU A 91 -2.10 -0.94 -17.59
C LEU A 91 -2.29 0.58 -17.70
N VAL A 92 -1.32 1.38 -17.23
CA VAL A 92 -1.36 2.85 -17.36
C VAL A 92 -1.53 3.26 -18.83
N PHE A 93 -0.71 2.71 -19.73
CA PHE A 93 -0.82 2.99 -21.17
C PHE A 93 -2.19 2.60 -21.73
N ARG A 94 -2.72 1.42 -21.39
CA ARG A 94 -4.02 0.94 -21.91
C ARG A 94 -5.19 1.77 -21.42
N THR A 95 -5.17 2.22 -20.17
CA THR A 95 -6.25 2.98 -19.55
C THR A 95 -6.25 4.44 -19.99
N THR A 96 -5.07 5.03 -20.21
CA THR A 96 -4.94 6.46 -20.49
C THR A 96 -4.64 6.78 -21.96
N GLY A 97 -4.10 5.82 -22.72
CA GLY A 97 -3.50 6.05 -24.05
C GLY A 97 -2.15 6.77 -24.02
N MET A 98 -1.67 7.19 -22.84
CA MET A 98 -0.48 8.02 -22.68
C MET A 98 0.78 7.16 -22.59
N LYS A 99 1.83 7.56 -23.31
CA LYS A 99 3.16 6.92 -23.27
C LYS A 99 4.14 7.64 -22.34
N SER A 100 3.87 8.91 -22.03
CA SER A 100 4.60 9.77 -21.10
C SER A 100 3.64 10.78 -20.49
N GLY A 101 4.07 11.46 -19.44
CA GLY A 101 3.26 12.43 -18.72
C GLY A 101 3.73 12.56 -17.28
N ARG A 102 2.84 13.09 -16.43
CA ARG A 102 3.06 13.16 -14.98
C ARG A 102 2.32 12.04 -14.27
N LEU A 103 2.99 11.34 -13.37
CA LEU A 103 2.45 10.24 -12.59
C LEU A 103 2.67 10.49 -11.09
N LEU A 104 1.59 10.34 -10.32
CA LEU A 104 1.61 10.35 -8.86
C LEU A 104 1.29 8.93 -8.37
N ASP A 105 2.15 8.38 -7.51
CA ASP A 105 1.94 7.08 -6.85
C ASP A 105 1.78 7.30 -5.34
N ILE A 106 0.61 6.97 -4.79
CA ILE A 106 0.28 7.13 -3.37
C ILE A 106 0.43 5.77 -2.69
N GLY A 107 1.24 5.70 -1.63
CA GLY A 107 1.71 4.43 -1.08
C GLY A 107 2.78 3.79 -1.99
N SER A 108 3.73 4.60 -2.46
CA SER A 108 4.70 4.17 -3.49
C SER A 108 5.72 3.15 -2.99
N GLY A 109 5.75 2.86 -1.68
CA GLY A 109 6.68 1.92 -1.06
C GLY A 109 8.12 2.27 -1.39
N SER A 110 8.94 1.27 -1.69
CA SER A 110 10.35 1.45 -2.04
C SER A 110 10.61 2.07 -3.42
N GLY A 111 9.59 2.53 -4.14
CA GLY A 111 9.75 3.33 -5.37
C GLY A 111 10.01 2.55 -6.65
N HIS A 112 9.93 1.22 -6.64
CA HIS A 112 10.22 0.40 -7.83
C HIS A 112 9.31 0.71 -9.03
N PHE A 113 8.03 1.04 -8.80
CA PHE A 113 7.13 1.41 -9.89
C PHE A 113 7.41 2.82 -10.43
N LEU A 114 7.74 3.77 -9.55
CA LEU A 114 8.20 5.10 -9.94
C LEU A 114 9.45 5.01 -10.82
N SER A 115 10.45 4.18 -10.46
CA SER A 115 11.66 3.99 -11.26
C SER A 115 11.36 3.36 -12.62
N GLU A 116 10.47 2.34 -12.72
CA GLU A 116 10.02 1.78 -14.01
C GLU A 116 9.38 2.87 -14.90
N MET A 117 8.51 3.70 -14.34
CA MET A 117 7.79 4.74 -15.09
C MET A 117 8.73 5.89 -15.49
N LYS A 118 9.65 6.29 -14.62
CA LYS A 118 10.72 7.27 -14.90
C LYS A 118 11.60 6.81 -16.06
N ASN A 119 12.04 5.56 -16.04
CA ASN A 119 12.81 4.95 -17.13
C ASN A 119 12.02 4.85 -18.45
N ALA A 120 10.69 4.83 -18.37
CA ALA A 120 9.80 4.89 -19.52
C ALA A 120 9.47 6.33 -19.98
N GLY A 121 10.11 7.35 -19.42
CA GLY A 121 9.97 8.76 -19.83
C GLY A 121 8.84 9.52 -19.14
N TRP A 122 8.38 9.07 -17.97
CA TRP A 122 7.40 9.80 -17.15
C TRP A 122 8.08 10.72 -16.13
N ASP A 123 7.47 11.86 -15.87
CA ASP A 123 7.73 12.68 -14.68
C ASP A 123 6.95 12.08 -13.51
N VAL A 124 7.65 11.63 -12.47
CA VAL A 124 7.07 10.78 -11.42
C VAL A 124 7.18 11.45 -10.06
N ARG A 125 6.16 11.28 -9.23
CA ARG A 125 6.15 11.67 -7.81
C ARG A 125 5.56 10.55 -6.96
N GLY A 126 6.18 10.28 -5.82
CA GLY A 126 5.71 9.31 -4.83
C GLY A 126 5.26 10.00 -3.55
N ILE A 127 4.23 9.46 -2.92
CA ILE A 127 3.87 9.75 -1.53
C ILE A 127 3.97 8.43 -0.77
N GLU A 128 4.81 8.41 0.26
CA GLU A 128 5.06 7.22 1.08
C GLU A 128 5.24 7.67 2.54
N ILE A 129 4.67 6.94 3.50
CA ILE A 129 4.72 7.28 4.94
C ILE A 129 5.98 6.75 5.62
N SER A 130 6.51 5.62 5.17
CA SER A 130 7.72 5.01 5.73
C SER A 130 8.99 5.75 5.30
N ASP A 131 9.74 6.29 6.28
CA ASP A 131 11.07 6.89 6.06
C ASP A 131 12.04 5.91 5.41
N LYS A 132 12.04 4.66 5.86
CA LYS A 132 12.89 3.59 5.31
C LYS A 132 12.59 3.38 3.83
N ALA A 133 11.32 3.25 3.46
CA ALA A 133 10.91 3.07 2.07
C ALA A 133 11.25 4.29 1.19
N ARG A 134 11.03 5.51 1.69
CA ARG A 134 11.45 6.75 1.03
C ARG A 134 12.95 6.77 0.76
N SER A 135 13.78 6.44 1.75
CA SER A 135 15.25 6.42 1.62
C SER A 135 15.75 5.41 0.57
N ILE A 136 15.01 4.32 0.34
CA ILE A 136 15.30 3.35 -0.73
C ILE A 136 14.87 3.93 -2.08
N SER A 137 13.67 4.51 -2.16
CA SER A 137 13.13 5.12 -3.38
C SER A 137 14.00 6.25 -3.91
N GLU A 138 14.56 7.09 -3.05
CA GLU A 138 15.44 8.20 -3.45
C GLU A 138 16.74 7.76 -4.12
N LYS A 139 17.13 6.49 -3.95
CA LYS A 139 18.34 5.90 -4.54
C LYS A 139 18.08 5.17 -5.87
N LEU A 140 16.81 5.06 -6.31
CA LEU A 140 16.39 4.35 -7.53
C LEU A 140 16.14 5.28 -8.74
#